data_AF-A0A9D7Y589-F1
#
_entry.id   AF-A0A9D7Y589-F1
#
_cell.length_a   1.000
_cell.length_b   1.000
_cell.length_c   1.000
_cell.angle_alpha   90.00
_cell.angle_beta   90.00
_cell.angle_gamma   90.00
#
_symmetry.space_group_name_H-M   'P 1'
#
loop_
_entity.id
_entity.type
_entity.pdbx_description
1 polymer ?
#
loop_
_entity_poly.entity_id
_entity_poly.type
_entity_poly.pdbx_seq_one_letter_code
_entity_poly.pdbx_strand_id
1 'polypeptide(L)'
;MRKKKSIIFYLYLFAINFVAAQGGILADTKENNAASQSREFPDISLKLREEKVSFWVKTLSEKMSEKGFNKKLLEITPDVINLQDFNQTSYRIKDQGVIKFLNGEKIVLVMHSSHDDAEIGDMILAFTDKGEMFANQGHVCGGIIHFIRACDCIPDSKEEFFNYFYSDTDDKKMDKI
;
A
#
# COMPACT_ATOMS: atom_id res chain seq x y z
N MET A 1 11.27 20.69 -26.99
CA MET A 1 11.89 20.74 -25.64
C MET A 1 10.96 20.07 -24.63
N ARG A 2 11.19 18.80 -24.30
CA ARG A 2 10.41 18.07 -23.27
C ARG A 2 11.01 18.34 -21.90
N LYS A 3 10.28 19.04 -21.03
CA LYS A 3 10.64 19.21 -19.62
C LYS A 3 10.39 17.88 -18.90
N LYS A 4 11.45 17.09 -18.70
CA LYS A 4 11.48 16.02 -17.68
C LYS A 4 11.47 16.71 -16.31
N LYS A 5 10.30 16.88 -15.70
CA LYS A 5 10.19 17.36 -14.33
C LYS A 5 10.05 16.15 -13.39
N SER A 6 11.12 15.91 -12.65
CA SER A 6 11.21 15.35 -11.30
C SER A 6 10.20 14.28 -10.87
N ILE A 7 10.56 13.01 -11.11
CA ILE A 7 10.06 11.84 -10.36
C ILE A 7 10.81 11.70 -9.00
N ILE A 8 11.84 12.51 -8.76
CA ILE A 8 12.75 12.37 -7.60
C ILE A 8 12.13 12.90 -6.28
N PHE A 9 10.99 13.60 -6.30
CA PHE A 9 10.48 14.28 -5.11
C PHE A 9 9.57 13.44 -4.19
N TYR A 10 9.11 12.26 -4.61
CA TYR A 10 8.17 11.43 -3.81
C TYR A 10 8.84 10.39 -2.91
N LEU A 11 10.16 10.18 -3.05
CA LEU A 11 10.89 9.21 -2.23
C LEU A 11 11.17 9.68 -0.78
N TYR A 12 10.99 10.97 -0.47
CA TYR A 12 11.28 11.51 0.85
C TYR A 12 10.13 11.38 1.87
N LEU A 13 8.91 11.04 1.45
CA LEU A 13 7.80 10.83 2.40
C LEU A 13 7.81 9.44 3.06
N PHE A 14 8.52 8.46 2.51
CA PHE A 14 8.59 7.11 3.08
C PHE A 14 9.36 7.03 4.40
N ALA A 15 10.26 7.98 4.68
CA ALA A 15 11.10 7.93 5.88
C ALA A 15 10.48 8.54 7.14
N ILE A 16 9.39 9.33 7.04
CA ILE A 16 8.93 10.16 8.17
C ILE A 16 7.80 9.51 8.97
N ASN A 17 6.97 8.65 8.39
CA ASN A 17 5.82 8.09 9.11
C ASN A 17 6.11 6.80 9.92
N PHE A 18 7.34 6.29 9.91
CA PHE A 18 7.68 5.04 10.63
C PHE A 18 8.22 5.24 12.07
N VAL A 19 8.39 6.49 12.52
CA VAL A 19 8.95 6.79 13.86
C VAL A 19 7.88 6.89 14.97
N ALA A 20 6.58 6.85 14.65
CA ALA A 20 5.53 7.18 15.62
C ALA A 20 4.79 5.99 16.29
N ALA A 21 5.29 4.76 16.20
CA ALA A 21 4.58 3.58 16.73
C ALA A 21 5.48 2.63 17.53
N GLN A 22 6.29 3.14 18.47
CA GLN A 22 6.85 2.33 19.54
C GLN A 22 7.28 3.23 20.70
N GLY A 23 6.41 3.42 21.69
CA GLY A 23 6.75 4.16 22.89
C GLY A 23 5.55 4.32 23.82
N GLY A 24 5.35 3.36 24.72
CA GLY A 24 4.32 3.52 25.75
C GLY A 24 4.06 2.31 26.63
N ILE A 25 5.06 1.84 27.40
CA ILE A 25 4.81 1.23 28.71
C ILE A 25 5.91 1.71 29.67
N LEU A 26 5.51 2.56 30.63
CA LEU A 26 6.29 2.99 31.78
C LEU A 26 6.06 2.01 32.94
N ALA A 27 7.13 1.43 33.47
CA ALA A 27 7.18 0.97 34.86
C ALA A 27 8.62 1.13 35.39
N ASP A 28 8.69 1.78 36.54
CA ASP A 28 9.85 2.23 37.31
C ASP A 28 10.90 1.14 37.61
N THR A 29 12.19 1.48 37.48
CA THR A 29 13.18 1.29 38.55
C THR A 29 14.47 2.05 38.28
N LYS A 30 15.04 2.58 39.37
CA LYS A 30 16.12 3.55 39.47
C LYS A 30 17.53 2.98 39.21
N GLU A 31 18.37 3.91 38.76
CA GLU A 31 19.81 4.11 39.07
C GLU A 31 20.92 3.53 38.17
N ASN A 32 21.63 4.50 37.57
CA ASN A 32 23.09 4.65 37.48
C ASN A 32 23.90 3.79 36.49
N ASN A 33 24.29 4.45 35.39
CA ASN A 33 25.68 4.85 35.07
C ASN A 33 26.05 4.66 33.59
N ALA A 34 26.89 5.60 33.14
CA ALA A 34 27.58 5.67 31.86
C ALA A 34 26.67 5.99 30.66
N ALA A 35 26.69 7.27 30.27
CA ALA A 35 26.33 7.71 28.93
C ALA A 35 27.21 6.98 27.90
N SER A 36 26.76 5.81 27.44
CA SER A 36 27.16 5.31 26.14
C SER A 36 26.37 6.13 25.13
N GLN A 37 27.05 7.05 24.45
CA GLN A 37 26.54 7.53 23.18
C GLN A 37 26.55 6.32 22.25
N SER A 38 25.45 5.57 22.23
CA SER A 38 25.20 4.60 21.17
C SER A 38 25.23 5.41 19.87
N ARG A 39 26.30 5.26 19.11
CA ARG A 39 26.27 5.63 17.70
C ARG A 39 25.13 4.83 17.11
N GLU A 40 24.04 5.51 16.78
CA GLU A 40 22.96 4.95 15.97
C GLU A 40 23.57 4.63 14.60
N PHE A 41 24.14 3.44 14.47
CA PHE A 41 24.46 2.90 13.18
C PHE A 41 23.12 2.55 12.53
N PRO A 42 22.79 3.11 11.36
CA PRO A 42 21.58 2.74 10.68
C PRO A 42 21.61 1.24 10.45
N ASP A 43 20.53 0.56 10.82
CA ASP A 43 20.40 -0.88 10.62
C ASP A 43 20.54 -1.15 9.11
N ILE A 44 21.66 -1.77 8.73
CA ILE A 44 22.01 -2.03 7.33
C ILE A 44 20.88 -2.82 6.65
N SER A 45 20.17 -3.66 7.41
CA SER A 45 19.02 -4.43 6.91
C SER A 45 17.84 -3.53 6.53
N LEU A 46 17.58 -2.47 7.32
CA LEU A 46 16.53 -1.50 7.06
C LEU A 46 16.81 -0.72 5.78
N LYS A 47 18.05 -0.26 5.61
CA LYS A 47 18.46 0.50 4.42
C LYS A 47 18.37 -0.35 3.14
N LEU A 48 18.79 -1.61 3.19
CA LEU A 48 18.67 -2.52 2.05
C LEU A 48 17.21 -2.76 1.65
N ARG A 49 16.33 -2.90 2.64
CA ARG A 49 14.88 -3.00 2.43
C ARG A 49 14.31 -1.76 1.75
N GLU A 50 14.66 -0.56 2.23
CA GLU A 50 14.23 0.70 1.61
C GLU A 50 14.68 0.80 0.14
N GLU A 51 15.93 0.42 -0.17
CA GLU A 51 16.46 0.41 -1.52
C GLU A 51 15.70 -0.56 -2.43
N LYS A 52 15.37 -1.75 -1.94
CA LYS A 52 14.57 -2.74 -2.70
C LYS A 52 13.14 -2.28 -2.94
N VAL A 53 12.45 -1.78 -1.91
CA VAL A 53 11.10 -1.24 -2.04
C VAL A 53 11.10 -0.09 -3.05
N SER A 54 12.04 0.86 -2.91
CA SER A 54 12.20 1.99 -3.84
C SER A 54 12.42 1.53 -5.28
N PHE A 55 13.31 0.55 -5.48
CA PHE A 55 13.56 -0.03 -6.79
C PHE A 55 12.32 -0.70 -7.39
N TRP A 56 11.57 -1.45 -6.57
CA TRP A 56 10.35 -2.13 -6.98
C TRP A 56 9.25 -1.13 -7.39
N VAL A 57 8.96 -0.15 -6.52
CA VAL A 57 7.98 0.93 -6.77
C VAL A 57 8.34 1.70 -8.03
N LYS A 58 9.61 2.09 -8.19
CA LYS A 58 10.10 2.82 -9.37
C LYS A 58 9.92 2.00 -10.64
N THR A 59 10.30 0.73 -10.62
CA THR A 59 10.18 -0.17 -11.77
C THR A 59 8.72 -0.36 -12.19
N LEU A 60 7.80 -0.49 -11.22
CA LEU A 60 6.38 -0.57 -11.52
C LEU A 60 5.84 0.74 -12.09
N SER A 61 6.20 1.87 -11.49
CA SER A 61 5.79 3.20 -11.97
C SER A 61 6.23 3.45 -13.41
N GLU A 62 7.48 3.12 -13.72
CA GLU A 62 8.02 3.21 -15.09
C GLU A 62 7.24 2.31 -16.05
N LYS A 63 7.01 1.03 -15.69
CA LYS A 63 6.20 0.10 -16.50
C LYS A 63 4.78 0.61 -16.76
N MET A 64 4.12 1.16 -15.74
CA MET A 64 2.77 1.71 -15.85
C MET A 64 2.74 2.98 -16.72
N SER A 65 3.79 3.80 -16.67
CA SER A 65 3.91 5.00 -17.50
C SER A 65 4.26 4.72 -18.97
N GLU A 66 5.10 3.70 -19.24
CA GLU A 66 5.62 3.41 -20.58
C GLU A 66 4.72 2.50 -21.40
N LYS A 67 4.12 1.48 -20.77
CA LYS A 67 3.27 0.49 -21.44
C LYS A 67 1.79 0.77 -21.24
N GLY A 68 1.47 1.75 -20.38
CA GLY A 68 0.13 2.17 -20.06
C GLY A 68 -0.67 1.03 -19.43
N PHE A 69 -1.86 1.38 -18.99
CA PHE A 69 -2.94 0.47 -18.64
C PHE A 69 -3.40 -0.43 -19.82
N ASN A 70 -2.56 -0.63 -20.85
CA ASN A 70 -2.87 -1.30 -22.12
C ASN A 70 -2.57 -2.80 -22.12
N LYS A 71 -1.90 -3.33 -21.09
CA LYS A 71 -1.92 -4.78 -20.88
C LYS A 71 -3.34 -5.15 -20.46
N LYS A 72 -3.90 -6.22 -21.04
CA LYS A 72 -5.23 -6.74 -20.69
C LYS A 72 -5.20 -7.29 -19.26
N LEU A 73 -5.32 -6.39 -18.29
CA LEU A 73 -5.43 -6.72 -16.87
C LEU A 73 -6.83 -7.27 -16.61
N LEU A 74 -6.91 -8.23 -15.70
CA LEU A 74 -8.20 -8.75 -15.26
C LEU A 74 -8.93 -7.67 -14.46
N GLU A 75 -10.22 -7.53 -14.73
CA GLU A 75 -11.07 -6.65 -13.96
C GLU A 75 -11.36 -7.30 -12.61
N ILE A 76 -11.18 -6.52 -11.54
CA ILE A 76 -11.49 -6.90 -10.17
C ILE A 76 -12.90 -6.38 -9.91
N THR A 77 -13.88 -7.27 -9.95
CA THR A 77 -15.26 -6.99 -9.59
C THR A 77 -15.47 -7.26 -8.10
N PRO A 78 -16.28 -6.47 -7.40
CA PRO A 78 -16.59 -6.74 -6.01
C PRO A 78 -17.57 -7.91 -5.88
N ASP A 79 -17.43 -8.66 -4.78
CA ASP A 79 -18.42 -9.60 -4.29
C ASP A 79 -19.21 -8.94 -3.14
N VAL A 80 -20.53 -9.13 -3.11
CA VAL A 80 -21.37 -8.75 -1.95
C VAL A 80 -21.63 -10.00 -1.12
N ILE A 81 -21.16 -9.97 0.12
CA ILE A 81 -21.28 -11.05 1.09
C ILE A 81 -22.39 -10.68 2.08
N ASN A 82 -23.46 -11.47 2.12
CA ASN A 82 -24.53 -11.31 3.10
C ASN A 82 -24.09 -11.95 4.42
N LEU A 83 -23.83 -11.13 5.45
CA LEU A 83 -23.59 -11.59 6.81
C LEU A 83 -24.89 -11.45 7.62
N GLN A 84 -24.91 -12.05 8.82
CA GLN A 84 -26.13 -12.11 9.63
C GLN A 84 -26.71 -10.72 9.98
N ASP A 85 -25.83 -9.74 10.21
CA ASP A 85 -26.21 -8.41 10.70
C ASP A 85 -26.04 -7.29 9.68
N PHE A 86 -25.28 -7.53 8.59
CA PHE A 86 -25.01 -6.54 7.55
C PHE A 86 -24.51 -7.19 6.25
N ASN A 87 -24.50 -6.42 5.17
CA ASN A 87 -23.87 -6.81 3.91
C ASN A 87 -22.46 -6.22 3.83
N GLN A 88 -21.53 -6.99 3.31
CA GLN A 88 -20.15 -6.59 3.10
C GLN A 88 -19.78 -6.63 1.62
N THR A 89 -19.30 -5.51 1.09
CA THR A 89 -18.70 -5.47 -0.25
C THR A 89 -17.22 -5.81 -0.12
N SER A 90 -16.72 -6.73 -0.96
CA SER A 90 -15.33 -7.22 -0.92
C SER A 90 -14.70 -7.20 -2.31
N TYR A 91 -13.59 -6.49 -2.45
CA TYR A 91 -12.71 -6.56 -3.61
C TYR A 91 -11.57 -7.51 -3.31
N ARG A 92 -11.46 -8.60 -4.07
CA ARG A 92 -10.42 -9.62 -3.87
C ARG A 92 -9.25 -9.44 -4.83
N ILE A 93 -8.04 -9.29 -4.30
CA ILE A 93 -6.81 -9.06 -5.05
C ILE A 93 -5.86 -10.25 -4.86
N LYS A 94 -5.26 -10.72 -5.95
CA LYS A 94 -4.33 -11.86 -5.97
C LYS A 94 -2.93 -11.55 -6.48
N ASP A 95 -2.82 -10.62 -7.41
CA ASP A 95 -1.56 -10.25 -8.07
C ASP A 95 -1.73 -8.81 -8.55
N GLN A 96 -2.36 -8.65 -9.72
CA GLN A 96 -2.63 -7.36 -10.32
C GLN A 96 -3.98 -7.40 -11.01
N GLY A 97 -4.65 -6.25 -11.05
CA GLY A 97 -5.91 -6.11 -11.74
C GLY A 97 -6.36 -4.66 -11.81
N VAL A 98 -7.52 -4.45 -12.41
CA VAL A 98 -8.11 -3.12 -12.57
C VAL A 98 -9.47 -3.07 -11.89
N ILE A 99 -9.71 -2.08 -11.06
CA ILE A 99 -11.05 -1.72 -10.61
C ILE A 99 -11.54 -0.58 -11.50
N LYS A 100 -12.75 -0.74 -12.04
CA LYS A 100 -13.46 0.31 -12.76
C LYS A 100 -14.61 0.81 -11.90
N PHE A 101 -14.71 2.10 -11.73
CA PHE A 101 -15.75 2.75 -10.94
C PHE A 101 -16.90 3.21 -11.82
N LEU A 102 -18.06 3.46 -11.20
CA LEU A 102 -19.28 3.85 -11.91
C LEU A 102 -19.13 5.21 -12.62
N ASN A 103 -18.33 6.12 -12.06
CA ASN A 103 -17.99 7.40 -12.69
C ASN A 103 -17.02 7.26 -13.90
N GLY A 104 -16.60 6.04 -14.26
CA GLY A 104 -15.68 5.75 -15.36
C GLY A 104 -14.20 5.86 -15.00
N GLU A 105 -13.85 6.28 -13.79
CA GLU A 105 -12.47 6.24 -13.30
C GLU A 105 -12.01 4.79 -13.12
N LYS A 106 -10.69 4.61 -13.15
CA LYS A 106 -10.07 3.30 -12.94
C LYS A 106 -8.83 3.41 -12.09
N ILE A 107 -8.58 2.37 -11.31
CA ILE A 107 -7.30 2.15 -10.64
C ILE A 107 -6.75 0.79 -11.03
N VAL A 108 -5.44 0.72 -11.20
CA VAL A 108 -4.72 -0.55 -11.31
C VAL A 108 -4.09 -0.88 -9.99
N LEU A 109 -4.41 -2.05 -9.46
CA LEU A 109 -3.83 -2.58 -8.24
C LEU A 109 -2.72 -3.56 -8.61
N VAL A 110 -1.61 -3.49 -7.89
CA VAL A 110 -0.50 -4.44 -7.95
C VAL A 110 -0.12 -4.79 -6.51
N MET A 111 -0.10 -6.08 -6.20
CA MET A 111 0.21 -6.63 -4.90
C MET A 111 1.59 -7.31 -4.96
N HIS A 112 2.27 -7.30 -3.82
CA HIS A 112 3.47 -8.06 -3.53
C HIS A 112 3.30 -8.72 -2.16
N SER A 113 3.76 -9.96 -2.03
CA SER A 113 3.71 -10.73 -0.78
C SER A 113 5.10 -10.89 -0.19
N SER A 114 5.21 -10.77 1.12
CA SER A 114 6.40 -11.12 1.90
C SER A 114 6.81 -12.59 1.75
N HIS A 115 5.88 -13.46 1.35
CA HIS A 115 6.19 -14.85 0.99
C HIS A 115 7.00 -14.96 -0.30
N ASP A 116 6.93 -13.98 -1.21
CA ASP A 116 7.66 -13.97 -2.47
C ASP A 116 9.04 -13.33 -2.30
N ASP A 117 9.11 -12.17 -1.63
CA ASP A 117 10.36 -11.51 -1.22
C ASP A 117 10.15 -10.79 0.12
N ALA A 118 10.71 -11.36 1.19
CA ALA A 118 10.61 -10.82 2.54
C ALA A 118 11.24 -9.43 2.69
N GLU A 119 12.19 -9.05 1.83
CA GLU A 119 12.84 -7.75 1.90
C GLU A 119 11.95 -6.63 1.33
N ILE A 120 11.04 -6.93 0.39
CA ILE A 120 10.00 -5.98 -0.03
C ILE A 120 8.86 -6.00 1.01
N GLY A 121 8.43 -7.20 1.40
CA GLY A 121 7.33 -7.43 2.32
C GLY A 121 5.96 -7.37 1.63
N ASP A 122 4.91 -7.28 2.45
CA ASP A 122 3.53 -7.14 1.96
C ASP A 122 3.28 -5.70 1.50
N MET A 123 2.90 -5.52 0.24
CA MET A 123 2.67 -4.20 -0.32
C MET A 123 1.65 -4.23 -1.45
N ILE A 124 0.71 -3.30 -1.43
CA ILE A 124 -0.26 -3.10 -2.50
C ILE A 124 -0.11 -1.67 -2.97
N LEU A 125 0.07 -1.50 -4.28
CA LEU A 125 0.09 -0.20 -4.94
C LEU A 125 -1.16 -0.04 -5.79
N ALA A 126 -1.79 1.12 -5.70
CA ALA A 126 -2.83 1.56 -6.62
C ALA A 126 -2.30 2.67 -7.52
N PHE A 127 -2.47 2.52 -8.83
CA PHE A 127 -2.14 3.53 -9.84
C PHE A 127 -3.41 4.09 -10.43
N THR A 128 -3.59 5.40 -10.41
CA THR A 128 -4.71 6.07 -11.08
C THR A 128 -4.40 6.33 -12.54
N ASP A 129 -5.43 6.53 -13.35
CA ASP A 129 -5.32 6.98 -14.73
C ASP A 129 -4.62 8.35 -14.88
N LYS A 130 -4.65 9.18 -13.84
CA LYS A 130 -3.94 10.47 -13.73
C LYS A 130 -2.48 10.34 -13.29
N GLY A 131 -2.00 9.11 -13.06
CA GLY A 131 -0.63 8.84 -12.65
C GLY A 131 -0.35 9.08 -11.16
N GLU A 132 -1.40 9.17 -10.34
CA GLU A 132 -1.25 9.20 -8.89
C GLU A 132 -1.02 7.78 -8.37
N MET A 133 -0.32 7.69 -7.25
CA MET A 133 0.03 6.42 -6.63
C MET A 133 -0.42 6.41 -5.16
N PHE A 134 -0.96 5.26 -4.75
CA PHE A 134 -1.36 4.99 -3.38
C PHE A 134 -0.76 3.67 -2.95
N ALA A 135 -0.49 3.52 -1.66
CA ALA A 135 0.08 2.32 -1.08
C ALA A 135 -0.75 1.83 0.11
N ASN A 136 -0.78 0.52 0.28
CA ASN A 136 -1.28 -0.15 1.46
C ASN A 136 -0.26 -1.23 1.85
N GLN A 137 0.11 -1.26 3.12
CA GLN A 137 1.02 -2.26 3.70
C GLN A 137 0.23 -3.26 4.55
N GLY A 138 -0.95 -3.64 4.05
CA GLY A 138 -1.83 -4.63 4.64
C GLY A 138 -1.22 -6.02 4.54
N HIS A 139 -1.45 -6.89 5.52
CA HIS A 139 -0.95 -8.25 5.47
C HIS A 139 -1.59 -9.03 4.31
N VAL A 140 -0.75 -9.69 3.50
CA VAL A 140 -1.19 -10.51 2.36
C VAL A 140 -1.22 -11.98 2.78
N CYS A 141 -2.42 -12.55 2.95
CA CYS A 141 -2.60 -13.92 3.41
C CYS A 141 -2.76 -14.87 2.23
N GLY A 142 -1.82 -15.82 2.04
CA GLY A 142 -1.91 -16.82 0.98
C GLY A 142 -1.89 -16.24 -0.44
N GLY A 143 -1.22 -15.11 -0.63
CA GLY A 143 -1.18 -14.39 -1.91
C GLY A 143 -2.51 -13.73 -2.26
N ILE A 144 -3.34 -13.41 -1.26
CA ILE A 144 -4.62 -12.74 -1.43
C ILE A 144 -4.74 -11.63 -0.38
N ILE A 145 -5.35 -10.51 -0.75
CA ILE A 145 -5.85 -9.51 0.18
C ILE A 145 -7.24 -9.07 -0.27
N HIS A 146 -8.13 -8.76 0.69
CA HIS A 146 -9.43 -8.20 0.38
C HIS A 146 -9.50 -6.74 0.85
N PHE A 147 -10.02 -5.86 0.00
CA PHE A 147 -10.50 -4.55 0.45
C PHE A 147 -11.99 -4.63 0.70
N ILE A 148 -12.41 -4.38 1.93
CA ILE A 148 -13.79 -4.57 2.38
C ILE A 148 -14.41 -3.27 2.87
N ARG A 149 -15.74 -3.23 2.80
CA ARG A 149 -16.58 -2.21 3.46
C ARG A 149 -17.88 -2.86 3.91
N ALA A 150 -18.30 -2.56 5.15
CA ALA A 150 -19.59 -2.97 5.69
C ALA A 150 -20.74 -2.15 5.07
N CYS A 151 -21.01 -2.39 3.80
CA CYS A 151 -22.18 -1.88 3.07
C CYS A 151 -22.52 -2.83 1.91
N ASP A 152 -23.74 -2.72 1.42
CA ASP A 152 -24.13 -3.19 0.09
C ASP A 152 -23.95 -2.05 -0.92
N CYS A 153 -22.70 -1.71 -1.24
CA CYS A 153 -22.42 -0.54 -2.06
C CYS A 153 -21.14 -0.71 -2.89
N ILE A 154 -21.27 -0.47 -4.20
CA ILE A 154 -20.14 -0.34 -5.11
C ILE A 154 -19.70 1.13 -5.08
N PRO A 155 -18.42 1.44 -4.83
CA PRO A 155 -17.91 2.81 -4.84
C PRO A 155 -18.12 3.47 -6.22
N ASP A 156 -18.63 4.69 -6.20
CA ASP A 156 -18.86 5.49 -7.41
C ASP A 156 -17.55 6.00 -8.02
N SER A 157 -16.53 6.21 -7.17
CA SER A 157 -15.22 6.77 -7.54
C SER A 157 -14.06 6.13 -6.78
N LYS A 158 -12.83 6.40 -7.26
CA LYS A 158 -11.61 5.98 -6.54
C LYS A 158 -11.49 6.65 -5.17
N GLU A 159 -11.94 7.90 -5.02
CA GLU A 159 -11.94 8.59 -3.73
C GLU A 159 -12.84 7.87 -2.72
N GLU A 160 -14.02 7.42 -3.15
CA GLU A 160 -14.89 6.64 -2.27
C GLU A 160 -14.24 5.32 -1.86
N PHE A 161 -13.59 4.64 -2.81
CA PHE A 161 -12.82 3.44 -2.52
C PHE A 161 -11.73 3.71 -1.48
N PHE A 162 -10.85 4.68 -1.71
CA PHE A 162 -9.73 4.98 -0.79
C PHE A 162 -10.19 5.48 0.58
N ASN A 163 -11.33 6.18 0.66
CA ASN A 163 -11.83 6.73 1.92
C ASN A 163 -12.53 5.69 2.80
N TYR A 164 -13.20 4.70 2.21
CA TYR A 164 -14.11 3.81 2.96
C TYR A 164 -13.75 2.33 2.93
N PHE A 165 -12.94 1.88 1.96
CA PHE A 165 -12.49 0.49 1.93
C PHE A 165 -11.16 0.33 2.65
N TYR A 166 -11.00 -0.80 3.33
CA TYR A 166 -9.82 -1.14 4.12
C TYR A 166 -9.48 -2.63 3.97
N SER A 167 -8.23 -3.01 4.23
CA SER A 167 -7.77 -4.40 4.19
C SER A 167 -8.47 -5.23 5.26
N ASP A 168 -8.96 -6.42 4.88
CA ASP A 168 -9.65 -7.35 5.79
C ASP A 168 -8.74 -7.94 6.88
N THR A 169 -7.43 -7.89 6.69
CA THR A 169 -6.44 -8.48 7.60
C THR A 169 -6.00 -7.55 8.73
N ASP A 170 -5.96 -6.24 8.50
CA ASP A 170 -5.39 -5.28 9.45
C ASP A 170 -6.01 -3.87 9.39
N ASP A 171 -7.19 -3.72 8.78
CA ASP A 171 -7.99 -2.50 8.73
C ASP A 171 -7.28 -1.27 8.12
N LYS A 172 -6.23 -1.49 7.33
CA LYS A 172 -5.47 -0.41 6.69
C LYS A 172 -6.14 0.06 5.41
N LYS A 173 -6.14 1.38 5.21
CA LYS A 173 -6.59 2.01 3.98
C LYS A 173 -5.44 2.19 2.99
N MET A 174 -5.76 2.70 1.81
CA MET A 174 -4.78 3.13 0.83
C MET A 174 -4.35 4.57 1.12
N ASP A 175 -3.06 4.78 1.32
CA ASP A 175 -2.47 6.10 1.56
C ASP A 175 -1.79 6.62 0.31
N LYS A 176 -1.99 7.91 0.01
CA LYS A 176 -1.32 8.56 -1.13
C LYS A 176 0.18 8.67 -0.86
N ILE A 177 1.01 8.32 -1.85
CA ILE A 177 2.48 8.38 -1.77
C ILE A 177 3.12 9.29 -2.80
#